data_AF-C6HFA4-F1
#
_entry.id   AF-C6HFA4-F1
#
_cell.length_a   1.000
_cell.length_b   1.000
_cell.length_c   1.000
_cell.angle_alpha   90.00
_cell.angle_beta   90.00
_cell.angle_gamma   90.00
#
_symmetry.space_group_name_H-M   'P 1'
#
loop_
_entity.id
_entity.type
_entity.pdbx_description
1 polymer ?
#
loop_
_entity_poly.entity_id
_entity_poly.type
_entity_poly.pdbx_seq_one_letter_code
_entity_poly.pdbx_strand_id
1 'polypeptide(L)' 'MYVFGWISKTVPRIESTAHIKSALIGASVTIPITDGRLATGTWQGIWYLEFRARKHSRKVVATIQGEKM' A
#
# COMPACT_ATOMS: atom_id res chain seq x y z
N MET A 1 -13.07 -10.33 -5.82
CA MET A 1 -12.96 -8.92 -5.38
C MET A 1 -11.47 -8.59 -5.32
N TYR A 2 -11.01 -7.67 -6.15
CA TYR A 2 -9.65 -7.66 -6.70
C TYR A 2 -8.57 -7.19 -5.71
N VAL A 3 -7.61 -8.07 -5.43
CA VAL A 3 -6.25 -7.71 -4.99
C VAL A 3 -5.38 -7.76 -6.23
N PHE A 4 -4.89 -6.62 -6.71
CA PHE A 4 -3.88 -6.60 -7.76
C PHE A 4 -2.53 -6.21 -7.17
N GLY A 5 -1.53 -7.06 -7.41
CA GLY A 5 -0.15 -6.82 -7.01
C GLY A 5 0.78 -7.97 -7.41
N TRP A 6 0.90 -8.26 -8.71
CA TRP A 6 2.02 -9.05 -9.23
C TRP A 6 2.89 -8.14 -10.11
N ILE A 7 4.19 -8.11 -9.85
CA ILE A 7 5.29 -7.98 -10.83
C ILE A 7 6.58 -8.30 -10.07
N SER A 8 7.09 -9.50 -10.36
CA SER A 8 8.51 -9.82 -10.18
C SER A 8 9.35 -8.98 -11.15
N LYS A 9 10.59 -8.72 -10.77
CA LYS A 9 11.59 -7.84 -11.36
C LYS A 9 11.73 -7.89 -12.91
N THR A 10 10.89 -7.22 -13.70
CA THR A 10 11.20 -6.95 -15.14
C THR A 10 10.27 -5.87 -15.77
N VAL A 11 10.44 -4.59 -15.40
CA VAL A 11 9.86 -3.47 -16.17
C VAL A 11 10.95 -2.40 -16.41
N PRO A 12 11.08 -1.79 -17.60
CA PRO A 12 12.23 -0.96 -17.96
C PRO A 12 12.48 0.22 -17.01
N ARG A 13 13.76 0.47 -16.74
CA ARG A 13 14.31 1.51 -15.85
C ARG A 13 14.02 2.92 -16.36
N ILE A 14 12.91 3.50 -15.93
CA ILE A 14 12.66 4.94 -16.05
C ILE A 14 11.84 5.40 -14.84
N GLU A 15 12.36 6.38 -14.10
CA GLU A 15 11.76 6.89 -12.85
C GLU A 15 10.33 7.40 -13.07
N SER A 16 10.02 7.94 -14.25
CA SER A 16 8.66 8.36 -14.64
C SER A 16 7.63 7.22 -14.53
N THR A 17 8.02 5.99 -14.87
CA THR A 17 7.16 4.80 -14.71
C THR A 17 6.87 4.49 -13.25
N ALA A 18 7.81 4.76 -12.33
CA ALA A 18 7.58 4.59 -10.89
C ALA A 18 6.57 5.62 -10.36
N HIS A 19 6.60 6.86 -10.87
CA HIS A 19 5.61 7.89 -10.55
C HIS A 19 4.20 7.51 -11.03
N ILE A 20 4.07 6.97 -12.24
CA ILE A 20 2.78 6.50 -12.79
C ILE A 20 2.23 5.32 -11.96
N LYS A 21 3.07 4.35 -11.61
CA LYS A 21 2.66 3.20 -10.76
C LYS A 21 2.18 3.65 -9.39
N SER A 22 2.88 4.60 -8.77
CA SER A 22 2.48 5.15 -7.47
C SER A 22 1.16 5.92 -7.53
N ALA A 23 0.89 6.64 -8.63
CA ALA A 23 -0.36 7.36 -8.83
C ALA A 23 -1.55 6.40 -9.00
N LEU A 24 -1.35 5.29 -9.73
CA LEU A 24 -2.40 4.29 -9.98
C LEU A 24 -2.76 3.48 -8.73
N ILE A 25 -1.79 3.14 -7.89
CA ILE A 25 -2.00 2.32 -6.68
C ILE A 25 -2.47 3.17 -5.49
N GLY A 26 -2.09 4.45 -5.46
CA GLY A 26 -2.37 5.35 -4.35
C GLY A 26 -1.31 5.26 -3.24
N ALA A 27 -1.17 6.35 -2.50
CA ALA A 27 -0.18 6.49 -1.42
C ALA A 27 -0.71 6.10 -0.03
N SER A 28 -2.02 5.82 0.08
CA SER A 28 -2.69 5.55 1.35
C SER A 28 -3.86 4.60 1.15
N VAL A 29 -4.14 3.78 2.17
CA VAL A 29 -5.32 2.94 2.25
C VAL A 29 -6.03 3.24 3.58
N THR A 30 -7.37 3.27 3.56
CA THR A 30 -8.19 3.37 4.77
C THR A 30 -8.77 2.00 5.07
N ILE A 31 -8.65 1.55 6.33
CA ILE A 31 -9.07 0.22 6.75
C ILE A 31 -9.98 0.36 7.96
N PRO A 32 -11.22 -0.18 7.91
CA PRO A 32 -12.11 -0.15 9.05
C PRO A 32 -11.55 -0.99 10.20
N ILE A 33 -11.83 -0.56 11.43
CA ILE A 33 -11.48 -1.27 12.65
C ILE A 33 -12.78 -1.66 13.33
N THR A 34 -12.93 -2.95 13.62
CA THR A 34 -14.10 -3.53 14.30
C THR A 34 -13.59 -4.40 15.44
N ASP A 35 -14.18 -4.26 16.64
CA ASP A 35 -13.81 -5.02 17.83
C ASP A 35 -12.29 -4.98 18.15
N GLY A 36 -11.66 -3.82 17.91
CA GLY A 36 -10.23 -3.62 18.13
C GLY A 36 -9.31 -4.33 17.13
N ARG A 37 -9.84 -4.87 16.03
CA ARG A 37 -9.07 -5.55 14.98
C ARG A 37 -9.29 -4.87 13.63
N LEU A 38 -8.25 -4.87 12.79
CA LEU A 38 -8.39 -4.45 11.40
C LEU A 38 -9.38 -5.40 10.70
N ALA A 39 -10.45 -4.85 10.12
CA ALA A 39 -11.48 -5.63 9.44
C ALA A 39 -11.04 -5.97 8.01
N THR A 40 -10.00 -6.81 7.91
CA THR A 40 -9.49 -7.37 6.65
C THR A 40 -10.05 -8.76 6.42
N GLY A 41 -10.49 -9.06 5.19
CA GLY A 41 -10.87 -10.42 4.80
C GLY A 41 -9.68 -11.39 4.74
N THR A 42 -9.94 -12.70 4.70
CA THR A 42 -8.92 -13.77 4.73
C THR A 42 -7.78 -13.59 3.71
N TRP A 43 -8.07 -12.96 2.58
CA TRP A 43 -7.13 -12.75 1.47
C TRP A 43 -6.75 -11.27 1.27
N GLN A 44 -7.11 -10.40 2.21
CA GLN A 44 -6.75 -8.97 2.17
C GLN A 44 -5.53 -8.73 3.07
N GLY A 45 -4.45 -8.24 2.47
CA GLY A 45 -3.22 -7.87 3.16
C GLY A 45 -2.82 -6.43 2.87
N ILE A 46 -2.12 -5.80 3.82
CA ILE A 46 -1.57 -4.46 3.67
C ILE A 46 -0.12 -4.60 3.22
N TRP A 47 0.21 -4.01 2.07
CA TRP A 47 1.53 -4.12 1.47
C TRP A 47 2.14 -2.75 1.24
N TYR A 48 3.43 -2.63 1.52
CA TYR A 48 4.24 -1.49 1.12
C TYR A 48 4.95 -1.81 -0.19
N LEU A 49 4.72 -1.00 -1.22
CA LEU A 49 5.31 -1.18 -2.54
C LEU A 49 6.33 -0.08 -2.82
N GLU A 50 7.61 -0.45 -2.90
CA GLU A 50 8.68 0.46 -3.29
C GLU A 50 9.02 0.25 -4.77
N PHE A 51 8.79 1.29 -5.57
CA PHE A 51 8.94 1.24 -7.02
C PHE A 51 10.30 1.76 -7.51
N ARG A 52 11.08 2.42 -6.65
CA ARG A 52 12.41 2.90 -7.01
C ARG A 52 13.48 1.86 -6.67
N ALA A 53 14.45 1.72 -7.56
CA ALA A 53 15.50 0.70 -7.45
C ALA A 53 16.65 1.07 -6.48
N ARG A 54 16.82 2.35 -6.17
CA ARG A 54 17.84 2.82 -5.22
C ARG A 54 17.39 2.58 -3.77
N LYS A 55 18.33 2.59 -2.83
CA LYS A 55 18.01 2.47 -1.40
C LYS A 55 17.60 3.85 -0.86
N HIS A 56 16.46 3.92 -0.19
CA HIS A 56 15.98 5.12 0.49
C HIS A 56 15.25 4.74 1.78
N SER A 57 15.24 5.67 2.73
CA SER A 57 14.40 5.57 3.92
C SER A 57 13.05 6.21 3.64
N ARG A 58 11.98 5.54 4.08
CA ARG A 58 10.59 5.97 3.90
C ARG A 58 9.88 5.84 5.23
N LYS A 59 9.18 6.89 5.63
CA LYS A 59 8.37 6.91 6.85
C LYS A 59 6.92 6.61 6.46
N VAL A 60 6.39 5.50 6.97
CA VAL A 60 4.96 5.19 6.88
C VAL A 60 4.28 5.72 8.14
N VAL A 61 3.16 6.40 7.97
CA VAL A 61 2.36 6.95 9.08
C VAL A 61 1.02 6.23 9.08
N ALA A 62 0.61 5.74 10.24
CA ALA A 62 -0.72 5.19 10.48
C ALA A 62 -1.45 6.11 11.45
N THR A 63 -2.64 6.54 11.06
CA THR A 63 -3.53 7.35 11.89
C THR A 63 -4.75 6.50 12.22
N ILE A 64 -5.04 6.34 13.51
CA ILE A 64 -6.23 5.66 13.99
C ILE A 64 -7.20 6.72 14.50
N GLN A 65 -8.41 6.71 13.98
CA GLN A 65 -9.49 7.60 14.39
C GLN A 65 -10.72 6.76 14.70
N GLY A 66 -11.39 7.05 15.81
CA GLY A 66 -12.57 6.35 16.26
C GLY A 66 -13.06 6.88 17.59
N GLU A 67 -14.30 6.57 17.92
CA GLU A 67 -14.93 6.94 19.18
C GLU A 67 -15.05 5.71 20.08
N LYS A 68 -14.96 5.93 21.39
CA LYS A 68 -15.22 4.91 22.38
C LYS A 68 -16.74 4.82 22.54
N MET A 69 -17.34 3.69 22.19
CA MET A 69 -18.72 3.37 22.60
C MET A 69 -18.77 3.12 24.10
#